data_AF-A0A7J9ZVU7-F1
#
_entry.id   AF-A0A7J9ZVU7-F1
#
_cell.length_a   1.000
_cell.length_b   1.000
_cell.length_c   1.000
_cell.angle_alpha   90.00
_cell.angle_beta   90.00
_cell.angle_gamma   90.00
#
_symmetry.space_group_name_H-M   'P 1'
#
loop_
_entity.id
_entity.type
_entity.pdbx_description
1 polymer ?
#
loop_
_entity_poly.entity_id
_entity_poly.type
_entity_poly.pdbx_seq_one_letter_code
_entity_poly.pdbx_strand_id
1 'polypeptide(L)'
;MREEVSRGLVAEGREDKASLAAQPEMTMVEELPGSPADGWRLLRFDAVPHASASFCVAYGPERQVFYLTERPDRFAAFTRAAGVRVTGPAEAVALARTYLATTRSMNAYAQVVTSVDELDVLGYLDEEDQRRLDAARERLRPVLSDPFAVVSADGFEVTFYIQRGSIVERRTLAVAADGAVTGRAEELVDDLPAPISL
;
A
#
# COMPACT_ATOMS: atom_id res chain seq x y z
N MET A 1 21.08 -11.09 -4.34
CA MET A 1 19.80 -10.40 -4.10
C MET A 1 19.52 -9.32 -5.15
N ARG A 2 20.20 -8.16 -5.20
CA ARG A 2 19.91 -7.13 -6.22
C ARG A 2 19.97 -7.62 -7.66
N GLU A 3 21.01 -8.37 -8.03
CA GLU A 3 21.14 -8.98 -9.36
C GLU A 3 20.02 -9.97 -9.67
N GLU A 4 19.55 -10.71 -8.66
CA GLU A 4 18.46 -11.68 -8.80
C GLU A 4 17.12 -10.95 -8.97
N VAL A 5 16.87 -9.90 -8.18
CA VAL A 5 15.71 -9.02 -8.33
C VAL A 5 15.69 -8.35 -9.70
N SER A 6 16.82 -7.78 -10.13
CA SER A 6 16.96 -7.17 -11.45
C SER A 6 16.62 -8.17 -12.57
N ARG A 7 17.17 -9.38 -12.51
CA ARG A 7 16.87 -10.43 -13.51
C ARG A 7 15.41 -10.88 -13.48
N GLY A 8 14.81 -10.99 -12.30
CA GLY A 8 13.40 -11.32 -12.15
C GLY A 8 12.48 -10.21 -12.69
N LEU A 9 12.84 -8.95 -12.48
CA LEU A 9 12.13 -7.80 -13.05
C LEU A 9 12.18 -7.78 -14.59
N VAL A 10 13.32 -8.12 -15.19
CA VAL A 10 13.39 -8.31 -16.66
C VAL A 10 12.44 -9.42 -17.11
N ALA A 11 12.39 -10.55 -16.39
CA ALA A 11 11.46 -11.64 -16.70
C ALA A 11 9.97 -11.25 -16.55
N GLU A 12 9.66 -10.25 -15.71
CA GLU A 12 8.33 -9.66 -15.59
C GLU A 12 8.05 -8.50 -16.58
N GLY A 13 8.99 -8.18 -17.47
CA GLY A 13 8.87 -7.08 -18.44
C GLY A 13 8.98 -5.69 -17.80
N ARG A 14 9.88 -5.56 -16.81
CA ARG A 14 10.15 -4.32 -16.03
C ARG A 14 11.62 -3.92 -16.14
N GLU A 15 12.12 -3.75 -17.36
CA GLU A 15 13.52 -3.45 -17.66
C GLU A 15 13.99 -2.11 -17.06
N ASP A 16 13.09 -1.12 -16.99
CA ASP A 16 13.32 0.17 -16.34
C ASP A 16 13.60 -0.02 -14.84
N LYS A 17 12.75 -0.78 -14.14
CA LYS A 17 12.89 -1.08 -12.71
C LYS A 17 14.06 -2.02 -12.44
N ALA A 18 14.32 -2.96 -13.34
CA ALA A 18 15.47 -3.84 -13.27
C ALA A 18 16.79 -3.06 -13.29
N SER A 19 16.87 -2.04 -14.13
CA SER A 19 18.03 -1.15 -14.23
C SER A 19 18.24 -0.37 -12.94
N LEU A 20 17.17 0.18 -12.35
CA LEU A 20 17.21 0.87 -11.06
C LEU A 20 17.65 -0.08 -9.92
N ALA A 21 17.08 -1.29 -9.85
CA ALA A 21 17.42 -2.27 -8.81
C ALA A 21 18.93 -2.61 -8.77
N ALA A 22 19.57 -2.59 -9.94
CA ALA A 22 20.99 -2.89 -10.14
C ALA A 22 21.94 -1.73 -9.77
N GLN A 23 21.44 -0.52 -9.53
CA GLN A 23 22.23 0.68 -9.21
C GLN A 23 22.20 0.98 -7.70
N PRO A 24 23.08 0.39 -6.87
CA PRO A 24 23.10 0.61 -5.42
C PRO A 24 23.38 2.07 -5.03
N GLU A 25 24.07 2.84 -5.87
CA GLU A 25 24.37 4.24 -5.66
C GLU A 25 23.16 5.18 -5.89
N MET A 26 22.17 4.73 -6.65
CA MET A 26 20.95 5.50 -6.98
C MET A 26 19.69 4.94 -6.32
N THR A 27 19.75 3.73 -5.76
CA THR A 27 18.56 3.06 -5.23
C THR A 27 18.82 2.44 -3.87
N MET A 28 18.15 2.94 -2.84
CA MET A 28 18.12 2.33 -1.52
C MET A 28 17.18 1.13 -1.49
N VAL A 29 17.47 0.13 -0.66
CA VAL A 29 16.61 -1.04 -0.47
C VAL A 29 16.24 -1.14 1.00
N GLU A 30 14.95 -1.12 1.26
CA GLU A 30 14.36 -1.35 2.58
C GLU A 30 13.58 -2.67 2.54
N GLU A 31 13.68 -3.45 3.62
CA GLU A 31 12.81 -4.60 3.80
C GLU A 31 11.58 -4.16 4.59
N LEU A 32 10.40 -4.31 3.98
CA LEU A 32 9.14 -3.97 4.59
C LEU A 32 8.74 -5.05 5.61
N PRO A 33 8.22 -4.67 6.78
CA PRO A 33 7.69 -5.64 7.73
C PRO A 33 6.42 -6.30 7.19
N GLY A 34 6.03 -7.42 7.80
CA GLY A 34 4.74 -8.06 7.52
C GLY A 34 4.70 -8.86 6.22
N SER A 35 5.80 -9.53 5.86
CA SER A 35 5.75 -10.58 4.83
C SER A 35 4.72 -11.63 5.23
N PRO A 36 3.74 -11.96 4.35
CA PRO A 36 2.63 -12.86 4.69
C PRO A 36 3.03 -14.34 4.71
N ALA A 37 4.29 -14.69 4.39
CA ALA A 37 4.75 -16.07 4.35
C ALA A 37 6.24 -16.20 4.66
N ASP A 38 6.59 -17.31 5.30
CA ASP A 38 7.97 -17.65 5.62
C ASP A 38 8.82 -17.82 4.37
N GLY A 39 10.07 -17.35 4.44
CA GLY A 39 11.02 -17.40 3.32
C GLY A 39 10.78 -16.37 2.22
N TRP A 40 9.72 -15.56 2.34
CA TRP A 40 9.47 -14.41 1.47
C TRP A 40 9.86 -13.10 2.15
N ARG A 41 10.41 -12.18 1.36
CA ARG A 41 10.79 -10.84 1.79
C ARG A 41 10.05 -9.83 0.91
N LEU A 42 9.51 -8.80 1.53
CA LEU A 42 8.95 -7.66 0.82
C LEU A 42 10.01 -6.57 0.80
N LEU A 43 10.41 -6.15 -0.38
CA LEU A 43 11.48 -5.18 -0.55
C LEU A 43 10.93 -3.94 -1.22
N ARG A 44 11.22 -2.78 -0.65
CA ARG A 44 11.01 -1.48 -1.26
C ARG A 44 12.33 -0.98 -1.81
N PHE A 45 12.31 -0.58 -3.07
CA PHE A 45 13.42 0.06 -3.76
C PHE A 45 13.08 1.54 -3.87
N ASP A 46 13.85 2.39 -3.20
CA ASP A 46 13.68 3.84 -3.25
C ASP A 46 14.74 4.48 -4.13
N ALA A 47 14.30 5.01 -5.27
CA ALA A 47 15.16 5.67 -6.23
C ALA A 47 15.43 7.12 -5.79
N VAL A 48 16.70 7.51 -5.78
CA VAL A 48 17.16 8.86 -5.43
C VAL A 48 17.67 9.53 -6.71
N PRO A 49 17.30 10.79 -6.99
CA PRO A 49 16.44 11.68 -6.20
C PRO A 49 14.94 11.55 -6.51
N HIS A 50 14.50 10.57 -7.30
CA HIS A 50 13.14 10.49 -7.81
C HIS A 50 12.29 9.46 -7.07
N ALA A 51 11.65 9.86 -5.97
CA ALA A 51 10.77 9.00 -5.18
C ALA A 51 9.59 8.39 -5.99
N SER A 52 9.14 9.06 -7.05
CA SER A 52 8.15 8.51 -7.99
C SER A 52 8.62 7.27 -8.75
N ALA A 53 9.94 7.06 -8.84
CA ALA A 53 10.50 5.86 -9.44
C ALA A 53 10.62 4.69 -8.45
N SER A 54 10.33 4.89 -7.16
CA SER A 54 10.31 3.83 -6.14
C SER A 54 9.32 2.72 -6.47
N PHE A 55 9.58 1.52 -5.97
CA PHE A 55 8.73 0.35 -6.21
C PHE A 55 8.91 -0.75 -5.16
N CYS A 56 7.93 -1.64 -5.06
CA CYS A 56 7.92 -2.78 -4.16
C CYS A 56 7.98 -4.10 -4.95
N VAL A 57 8.72 -5.07 -4.40
CA VAL A 57 8.80 -6.44 -4.91
C VAL A 57 8.63 -7.45 -3.78
N ALA A 58 8.05 -8.61 -4.09
CA ALA A 58 8.23 -9.80 -3.26
C ALA A 58 9.41 -10.61 -3.80
N TYR A 59 10.33 -11.00 -2.93
CA TYR A 59 11.48 -11.84 -3.23
C TYR A 59 11.43 -13.10 -2.38
N GLY A 60 11.42 -14.27 -3.01
CA GLY A 60 11.16 -15.54 -2.33
C GLY A 60 12.14 -16.66 -2.63
N PRO A 61 11.78 -17.90 -2.23
CA PRO A 61 12.53 -19.11 -2.55
C PRO A 61 12.79 -19.25 -4.04
N GLU A 62 13.86 -19.96 -4.39
CA GLU A 62 14.26 -20.22 -5.79
C GLU A 62 14.49 -18.94 -6.62
N ARG A 63 14.74 -17.81 -5.95
CA ARG A 63 14.96 -16.49 -6.57
C ARG A 63 13.73 -15.98 -7.34
N GLN A 64 12.53 -16.40 -6.93
CA GLN A 64 11.29 -15.87 -7.49
C GLN A 64 11.12 -14.39 -7.11
N VAL A 65 10.64 -13.60 -8.07
CA VAL A 65 10.45 -12.15 -7.93
C VAL A 65 9.07 -11.80 -8.48
N PHE A 66 8.29 -11.05 -7.72
CA PHE A 66 7.04 -10.45 -8.16
C PHE A 66 7.11 -8.94 -8.00
N TYR A 67 6.85 -8.18 -9.07
CA TYR A 67 6.68 -6.73 -9.02
C TYR A 67 5.27 -6.39 -8.52
N LEU A 68 5.17 -5.66 -7.40
CA LEU A 68 3.91 -5.46 -6.69
C LEU A 68 3.28 -4.09 -6.93
N THR A 69 4.09 -3.04 -7.10
CA THR A 69 3.62 -1.66 -7.24
C THR A 69 2.65 -1.51 -8.41
N GLU A 70 1.45 -1.02 -8.14
CA GLU A 70 0.35 -0.86 -9.11
C GLU A 70 -0.04 -2.18 -9.81
N ARG A 71 0.25 -3.34 -9.19
CA ARG A 71 0.00 -4.68 -9.75
C ARG A 71 -0.72 -5.60 -8.78
N PRO A 72 -2.03 -5.39 -8.55
CA PRO A 72 -2.82 -6.25 -7.67
C PRO A 72 -2.89 -7.70 -8.16
N ASP A 73 -2.84 -7.92 -9.48
CA ASP A 73 -2.76 -9.26 -10.09
C ASP A 73 -1.49 -10.01 -9.67
N ARG A 74 -0.36 -9.30 -9.59
CA ARG A 74 0.93 -9.87 -9.16
C ARG A 74 0.97 -10.12 -7.67
N PHE A 75 0.31 -9.30 -6.86
CA PHE A 75 0.13 -9.58 -5.44
C PHE A 75 -0.67 -10.88 -5.21
N ALA A 76 -1.74 -11.11 -5.98
CA ALA A 76 -2.50 -12.35 -5.93
C ALA A 76 -1.68 -13.58 -6.40
N ALA A 77 -0.80 -13.41 -7.40
CA ALA A 77 0.11 -14.47 -7.82
C ALA A 77 1.15 -14.78 -6.74
N PHE A 78 1.72 -13.75 -6.11
CA PHE A 78 2.64 -13.86 -4.99
C PHE A 78 2.03 -14.61 -3.81
N THR A 79 0.87 -14.18 -3.31
CA THR A 79 0.20 -14.83 -2.16
C THR A 79 -0.10 -16.30 -2.41
N ARG A 80 -0.50 -16.65 -3.64
CA ARG A 80 -0.69 -18.06 -4.05
C ARG A 80 0.63 -18.84 -4.08
N ALA A 81 1.68 -18.29 -4.69
CA ALA A 81 3.00 -18.93 -4.73
C ALA A 81 3.60 -19.11 -3.33
N ALA A 82 3.31 -18.17 -2.44
CA ALA A 82 3.70 -18.19 -1.04
C ALA A 82 2.85 -19.11 -0.16
N GLY A 83 1.76 -19.68 -0.69
CA GLY A 83 0.89 -20.59 0.06
C GLY A 83 0.13 -19.90 1.20
N VAL A 84 -0.14 -18.59 1.09
CA VAL A 84 -0.81 -17.80 2.12
C VAL A 84 -2.19 -18.38 2.43
N ARG A 85 -2.53 -18.44 3.72
CA ARG A 85 -3.84 -18.84 4.23
C ARG A 85 -4.29 -17.84 5.27
N VAL A 86 -5.48 -17.29 5.10
CA VAL A 86 -6.08 -16.32 6.02
C VAL A 86 -7.15 -17.05 6.82
N THR A 87 -6.92 -17.19 8.12
CA THR A 87 -7.76 -17.98 9.02
C THR A 87 -8.52 -17.12 10.03
N GLY A 88 -8.13 -15.85 10.19
CA GLY A 88 -8.77 -14.96 11.15
C GLY A 88 -8.78 -13.48 10.75
N PRO A 89 -9.61 -12.65 11.42
CA PRO A 89 -9.74 -11.23 11.14
C PRO A 89 -8.41 -10.46 11.24
N ALA A 90 -7.57 -10.76 12.23
CA ALA A 90 -6.29 -10.08 12.42
C ALA A 90 -5.31 -10.36 11.26
N GLU A 91 -5.27 -11.60 10.76
CA GLU A 91 -4.47 -11.98 9.60
C GLU A 91 -4.98 -11.30 8.33
N ALA A 92 -6.31 -11.18 8.18
CA ALA A 92 -6.92 -10.46 7.06
C ALA A 92 -6.53 -8.98 7.05
N VAL A 93 -6.58 -8.31 8.22
CA VAL A 93 -6.11 -6.92 8.39
C VAL A 93 -4.63 -6.79 8.05
N ALA A 94 -3.78 -7.70 8.55
CA ALA A 94 -2.35 -7.68 8.27
C ALA A 94 -2.05 -7.83 6.77
N LEU A 95 -2.66 -8.82 6.11
CA LEU A 95 -2.48 -9.06 4.67
C LEU A 95 -2.99 -7.87 3.84
N ALA A 96 -4.16 -7.33 4.18
CA ALA A 96 -4.73 -6.19 3.49
C ALA A 96 -3.89 -4.92 3.65
N ARG A 97 -3.27 -4.70 4.82
CA ARG A 97 -2.29 -3.62 5.04
C ARG A 97 -1.07 -3.80 4.14
N THR A 98 -0.54 -5.01 4.07
CA THR A 98 0.59 -5.35 3.18
C THR A 98 0.23 -5.13 1.70
N TYR A 99 -0.97 -5.53 1.28
CA TYR A 99 -1.49 -5.24 -0.05
C TYR A 99 -1.49 -3.74 -0.33
N LEU A 100 -2.13 -2.92 0.51
CA LEU A 100 -2.19 -1.46 0.33
C LEU A 100 -0.80 -0.82 0.26
N ALA A 101 0.13 -1.24 1.12
CA ALA A 101 1.48 -0.70 1.16
C ALA A 101 2.30 -1.04 -0.09
N THR A 102 2.11 -2.22 -0.66
CA THR A 102 2.95 -2.74 -1.75
C THR A 102 2.38 -2.52 -3.14
N THR A 103 1.05 -2.39 -3.27
CA THR A 103 0.39 -2.24 -4.59
C THR A 103 -0.06 -0.82 -4.90
N ARG A 104 0.08 0.14 -3.97
CA ARG A 104 -0.25 1.54 -4.24
C ARG A 104 0.67 2.17 -5.29
N SER A 105 0.21 3.26 -5.90
CA SER A 105 1.07 4.14 -6.69
C SER A 105 2.09 4.82 -5.79
N MET A 106 3.34 4.94 -6.24
CA MET A 106 4.39 5.69 -5.55
C MET A 106 4.42 7.17 -5.95
N ASN A 107 3.57 7.57 -6.90
CA ASN A 107 3.47 8.95 -7.40
C ASN A 107 2.63 9.87 -6.51
N ALA A 108 1.90 9.32 -5.55
CA ALA A 108 1.00 10.06 -4.69
C ALA A 108 1.26 9.71 -3.23
N TYR A 109 1.20 10.74 -2.38
CA TYR A 109 1.16 10.54 -0.95
C TYR A 109 -0.07 9.71 -0.57
N ALA A 110 0.12 8.72 0.29
CA ALA A 110 -0.97 7.94 0.87
C ALA A 110 -0.58 7.41 2.24
N GLN A 111 -1.50 7.51 3.20
CA GLN A 111 -1.35 6.95 4.54
C GLN A 111 -2.68 6.40 5.06
N VAL A 112 -2.61 5.39 5.92
CA VAL A 112 -3.77 4.92 6.68
C VAL A 112 -4.01 5.92 7.81
N VAL A 113 -5.26 6.35 7.98
CA VAL A 113 -5.67 7.26 9.04
C VAL A 113 -6.73 6.58 9.92
N THR A 114 -6.57 6.65 11.22
CA THR A 114 -7.46 6.05 12.23
C THR A 114 -8.25 7.10 12.99
N SER A 115 -7.76 8.35 12.96
CA SER A 115 -8.38 9.50 13.62
C SER A 115 -8.16 10.78 12.80
N VAL A 116 -8.93 11.83 13.12
CA VAL A 116 -8.83 13.13 12.46
C VAL A 116 -7.54 13.90 12.78
N ASP A 117 -6.83 13.48 13.83
CA ASP A 117 -5.58 14.09 14.27
C ASP A 117 -4.38 13.56 13.47
N GLU A 118 -4.56 12.44 12.75
CA GLU A 118 -3.55 11.85 11.85
C GLU A 118 -3.61 12.41 10.43
N LEU A 119 -4.59 13.26 10.12
CA LEU A 119 -4.70 13.91 8.82
C LEU A 119 -3.48 14.81 8.59
N ASP A 120 -2.72 14.50 7.54
CA ASP A 120 -1.58 15.30 7.10
C ASP A 120 -2.10 16.53 6.32
N VAL A 121 -1.65 17.71 6.72
CA VAL A 121 -2.16 18.99 6.20
C VAL A 121 -0.99 19.90 5.88
N LEU A 122 -1.21 20.89 5.02
CA LEU A 122 -0.22 21.90 4.73
C LEU A 122 0.16 22.65 6.02
N GLY A 123 1.46 22.94 6.19
CA GLY A 123 1.97 23.55 7.42
C GLY A 123 1.48 24.98 7.67
N TYR A 124 1.00 25.69 6.64
CA TYR A 124 0.36 26.99 6.74
C TYR A 124 -0.98 26.94 6.02
N LEU A 125 -2.05 27.29 6.73
CA LEU A 125 -3.43 27.31 6.22
C LEU A 125 -3.97 28.74 6.35
N ASP A 126 -4.64 29.23 5.30
CA ASP A 126 -5.44 30.44 5.43
C ASP A 126 -6.79 30.18 6.11
N GLU A 127 -7.62 31.22 6.28
CA GLU A 127 -8.92 31.08 6.95
C GLU A 127 -9.91 30.19 6.18
N GLU A 128 -9.79 30.10 4.86
CA GLU A 128 -10.64 29.24 4.03
C GLU A 128 -10.21 27.77 4.17
N ASP A 129 -8.91 27.51 4.05
CA ASP A 129 -8.29 26.21 4.31
C ASP A 129 -8.62 25.68 5.70
N GLN A 130 -8.50 26.53 6.72
CA GLN A 130 -8.81 26.14 8.09
C GLN A 130 -10.28 25.73 8.24
N ARG A 131 -11.21 26.48 7.62
CA ARG A 131 -12.64 26.12 7.62
C ARG A 131 -12.91 24.82 6.88
N ARG A 132 -12.24 24.58 5.75
CA ARG A 132 -12.34 23.31 5.00
C ARG A 132 -11.85 22.14 5.84
N LEU A 133 -10.70 22.29 6.50
CA LEU A 133 -10.16 21.28 7.40
C LEU A 133 -11.10 20.99 8.58
N ASP A 134 -11.64 22.03 9.23
CA ASP A 134 -12.53 21.86 10.38
C ASP A 134 -13.83 21.15 9.99
N ALA A 135 -14.42 21.49 8.84
CA ALA A 135 -15.59 20.79 8.30
C ALA A 135 -15.29 19.33 7.96
N ALA A 136 -14.12 19.05 7.37
CA ALA A 136 -13.67 17.69 7.10
C ALA A 136 -13.51 16.88 8.39
N ARG A 137 -12.89 17.47 9.42
CA ARG A 137 -12.73 16.83 10.73
C ARG A 137 -14.07 16.52 11.38
N GLU A 138 -15.03 17.43 11.33
CA GLU A 138 -16.37 17.20 11.85
C GLU A 138 -17.06 16.02 11.15
N ARG A 139 -16.95 15.95 9.81
CA ARG A 139 -17.52 14.86 9.00
C ARG A 139 -16.84 13.51 9.23
N LEU A 140 -15.51 13.50 9.40
CA LEU A 140 -14.71 12.28 9.49
C LEU A 140 -14.67 11.68 10.91
N ARG A 141 -14.73 12.51 11.96
CA ARG A 141 -14.64 12.06 13.36
C ARG A 141 -15.58 10.89 13.72
N PRO A 142 -16.86 10.84 13.30
CA PRO A 142 -17.73 9.71 13.64
C PRO A 142 -17.50 8.44 12.79
N VAL A 143 -16.70 8.52 11.72
CA VAL A 143 -16.50 7.43 10.75
C VAL A 143 -15.13 6.78 10.90
N LEU A 144 -14.08 7.59 11.11
CA LEU A 144 -12.72 7.07 11.25
C LEU A 144 -12.60 6.13 12.46
N SER A 145 -11.96 5.00 12.23
CA SER A 145 -11.69 3.98 13.23
C SER A 145 -10.42 3.22 12.88
N ASP A 146 -9.93 2.43 13.83
CA ASP A 146 -8.89 1.43 13.53
C ASP A 146 -9.34 0.49 12.40
N PRO A 147 -8.40 0.00 11.57
CA PRO A 147 -8.72 -1.00 10.57
C PRO A 147 -9.28 -2.26 11.22
N PHE A 148 -10.38 -2.75 10.65
CA PHE A 148 -11.09 -3.92 11.17
C PHE A 148 -11.49 -4.85 10.03
N ALA A 149 -11.68 -6.11 10.38
CA ALA A 149 -12.17 -7.14 9.48
C ALA A 149 -13.44 -7.78 10.04
N VAL A 150 -14.41 -8.00 9.16
CA VAL A 150 -15.62 -8.77 9.44
C VAL A 150 -15.62 -10.04 8.59
N VAL A 151 -16.15 -11.12 9.13
CA VAL A 151 -16.30 -12.37 8.38
C VAL A 151 -17.32 -12.16 7.26
N SER A 152 -16.98 -12.61 6.05
CA SER A 152 -17.87 -12.64 4.89
C SER A 152 -18.02 -14.08 4.38
N ALA A 153 -18.84 -14.30 3.33
CA ALA A 153 -19.09 -15.64 2.80
C ALA A 153 -17.82 -16.32 2.26
N ASP A 154 -16.92 -15.54 1.64
CA ASP A 154 -15.74 -16.04 0.93
C ASP A 154 -14.41 -15.69 1.63
N GLY A 155 -14.49 -15.24 2.89
CA GLY A 155 -13.31 -14.86 3.68
C GLY A 155 -13.63 -13.69 4.62
N PHE A 156 -12.95 -12.57 4.40
CA PHE A 156 -13.06 -11.39 5.26
C PHE A 156 -13.28 -10.13 4.42
N GLU A 157 -14.12 -9.22 4.92
CA GLU A 157 -14.19 -7.86 4.44
C GLU A 157 -13.42 -6.96 5.41
N VAL A 158 -12.41 -6.27 4.90
CA VAL A 158 -11.49 -5.43 5.68
C VAL A 158 -11.70 -3.98 5.30
N THR A 159 -11.87 -3.12 6.31
CA THR A 159 -12.04 -1.68 6.11
C THR A 159 -10.79 -0.91 6.55
N PHE A 160 -10.32 -0.02 5.69
CA PHE A 160 -9.31 1.00 6.00
C PHE A 160 -9.84 2.39 5.64
N TYR A 161 -9.34 3.40 6.31
CA TYR A 161 -9.45 4.79 5.87
C TYR A 161 -8.08 5.26 5.42
N ILE A 162 -8.02 5.84 4.23
CA ILE A 162 -6.77 6.26 3.61
C ILE A 162 -6.89 7.72 3.25
N GLN A 163 -5.95 8.52 3.71
CA GLN A 163 -5.71 9.82 3.11
C GLN A 163 -4.79 9.64 1.90
N ARG A 164 -5.19 10.15 0.74
CA ARG A 164 -4.41 10.14 -0.49
C ARG A 164 -4.43 11.54 -1.09
N GLY A 165 -3.33 12.28 -0.91
CA GLY A 165 -3.29 13.71 -1.22
C GLY A 165 -4.38 14.49 -0.48
N SER A 166 -5.20 15.22 -1.23
CA SER A 166 -6.34 16.01 -0.73
C SER A 166 -7.62 15.20 -0.49
N ILE A 167 -7.61 13.88 -0.64
CA ILE A 167 -8.80 13.03 -0.50
C ILE A 167 -8.66 12.12 0.71
N VAL A 168 -9.75 11.92 1.45
CA VAL A 168 -9.90 10.79 2.40
C VAL A 168 -10.94 9.83 1.86
N GLU A 169 -10.56 8.57 1.73
CA GLU A 169 -11.40 7.50 1.18
C GLU A 169 -11.53 6.34 2.16
N ARG A 170 -12.70 5.71 2.18
CA ARG A 170 -12.92 4.40 2.78
C ARG A 170 -12.56 3.33 1.77
N ARG A 171 -11.60 2.47 2.10
CA ARG A 171 -11.26 1.28 1.33
C ARG A 171 -11.91 0.06 1.96
N THR A 172 -12.73 -0.62 1.18
CA THR A 172 -13.30 -1.92 1.53
C THR A 172 -12.61 -2.98 0.68
N LEU A 173 -11.88 -3.88 1.34
CA LEU A 173 -11.08 -4.92 0.72
C LEU A 173 -11.68 -6.30 1.04
N ALA A 174 -11.97 -7.09 0.02
CA ALA A 174 -12.32 -8.49 0.20
C ALA A 174 -11.03 -9.31 0.20
N VAL A 175 -10.78 -10.02 1.30
CA VAL A 175 -9.62 -10.90 1.50
C VAL A 175 -10.12 -12.34 1.53
N ALA A 176 -9.79 -13.10 0.49
CA ALA A 176 -10.15 -14.51 0.39
C ALA A 176 -9.24 -15.37 1.28
N ALA A 177 -9.70 -16.58 1.61
CA ALA A 177 -8.94 -17.53 2.41
C ALA A 177 -7.59 -17.95 1.77
N ASP A 178 -7.45 -17.82 0.45
CA ASP A 178 -6.22 -18.10 -0.30
C ASP A 178 -5.26 -16.90 -0.40
N GLY A 179 -5.61 -15.77 0.23
CA GLY A 179 -4.81 -14.55 0.24
C GLY A 179 -5.07 -13.62 -0.95
N ALA A 180 -5.98 -13.95 -1.86
CA ALA A 180 -6.40 -13.00 -2.89
C ALA A 180 -7.07 -11.77 -2.26
N VAL A 181 -6.67 -10.58 -2.68
CA VAL A 181 -7.22 -9.31 -2.20
C VAL A 181 -7.81 -8.55 -3.38
N THR A 182 -9.07 -8.14 -3.25
CA THR A 182 -9.73 -7.21 -4.17
C THR A 182 -10.35 -6.08 -3.38
N GLY A 183 -10.73 -4.98 -4.01
CA GLY A 183 -11.29 -3.88 -3.24
C GLY A 183 -11.90 -2.76 -4.05
N ARG A 184 -12.60 -1.90 -3.33
CA ARG A 184 -13.21 -0.67 -3.81
C ARG A 184 -12.86 0.49 -2.89
N ALA A 185 -13.00 1.69 -3.41
CA ALA A 185 -12.82 2.94 -2.67
C ALA A 185 -14.12 3.74 -2.71
N GLU A 186 -14.43 4.39 -1.62
CA GLU A 186 -15.48 5.40 -1.53
C GLU A 186 -14.88 6.66 -0.96
N GLU A 187 -15.01 7.76 -1.69
CA GLU A 187 -14.57 9.06 -1.24
C GLU A 187 -15.46 9.56 -0.10
N LEU A 188 -14.83 9.91 1.02
CA LEU A 188 -15.53 10.47 2.18
C LEU A 188 -15.39 11.98 2.23
N VAL A 189 -14.23 12.50 1.85
CA VAL A 189 -13.94 13.93 1.78
C VAL A 189 -12.99 14.15 0.60
N ASP A 190 -13.24 15.21 -0.16
CA ASP A 190 -12.36 15.77 -1.16
C ASP A 190 -11.77 17.11 -0.68
N ASP A 191 -10.79 17.61 -1.43
CA ASP A 191 -10.28 18.98 -1.31
C ASP A 191 -9.74 19.36 0.09
N LEU A 192 -9.13 18.40 0.79
CA LEU A 192 -8.33 18.68 1.98
C LEU A 192 -7.11 19.53 1.60
N PRO A 193 -6.75 20.54 2.42
CA PRO A 193 -5.52 21.32 2.23
C PRO A 193 -4.32 20.47 2.68
N ALA A 194 -3.95 19.49 1.84
CA ALA A 194 -2.94 18.49 2.12
C ALA A 194 -1.86 18.44 1.02
N PRO A 195 -0.65 17.95 1.32
CA PRO A 195 0.38 17.72 0.30
C PRO A 195 -0.09 16.75 -0.79
N ILE A 196 0.06 17.12 -2.06
CA ILE A 196 -0.37 16.29 -3.21
C ILE A 196 0.70 15.24 -3.57
N SER A 197 1.98 15.53 -3.30
CA SER A 197 3.12 14.64 -3.55
C SER A 197 4.17 14.76 -2.44
N LEU A 198 4.96 13.69 -2.25
CA LEU A 198 6.17 13.68 -1.42
C LEU A 198 7.33 14.40 -2.11
#